data_AF-A0A2X4V1D9-F1
#
_entry.id   AF-A0A2X4V1D9-F1
#
_cell.length_a   1.000
_cell.length_b   1.000
_cell.length_c   1.000
_cell.angle_alpha   90.00
_cell.angle_beta   90.00
_cell.angle_gamma   90.00
#
_symmetry.space_group_name_H-M   'P 1'
#
loop_
_entity.id
_entity.type
_entity.pdbx_description
1 polymer ?
#
loop_
_entity_poly.entity_id
_entity_poly.type
_entity_poly.pdbx_seq_one_letter_code
_entity_poly.pdbx_strand_id
1 'polypeptide(L)'
;MAKRYIINSAQILWLLLSLSILVFSIYRLTVLSEMKYIIELISVMTLAMMIVCAPLSIVSLAITALIFLLDDLCFSGEINTLTNSYIMLFLIWLTFFASGYIQWFIAVPRLFKLPPRRLKTP
;
A
#
# COMPACT_ATOMS: atom_id res chain seq x y z
N MET A 1 6.21 -29.40 0.06
CA MET A 1 4.86 -28.92 -0.33
C MET A 1 4.26 -27.94 0.69
N ALA A 2 4.23 -28.25 2.00
CA ALA A 2 3.67 -27.37 3.04
C ALA A 2 4.17 -25.90 3.02
N LYS A 3 5.48 -25.67 2.87
CA LYS A 3 6.07 -24.31 2.81
C LYS A 3 5.48 -23.43 1.70
N ARG A 4 5.15 -24.03 0.54
CA ARG A 4 4.58 -23.31 -0.60
C ARG A 4 3.12 -22.90 -0.36
N TYR A 5 2.37 -23.75 0.34
CA TYR A 5 0.99 -23.43 0.73
C TYR A 5 0.96 -22.30 1.76
N ILE A 6 1.84 -22.34 2.77
CA ILE A 6 1.93 -21.28 3.79
C ILE A 6 2.24 -19.91 3.16
N ILE A 7 3.22 -19.86 2.23
CA ILE A 7 3.60 -18.63 1.55
C ILE A 7 2.45 -18.13 0.64
N ASN A 8 1.78 -19.02 -0.09
CA ASN A 8 0.63 -18.64 -0.91
C ASN A 8 -0.53 -18.12 -0.04
N SER A 9 -0.80 -18.74 1.11
CA SER A 9 -1.84 -18.26 2.02
C SER A 9 -1.50 -16.88 2.59
N ALA A 10 -0.23 -16.65 2.96
CA ALA A 10 0.24 -15.33 3.40
C ALA A 10 0.12 -14.26 2.30
N GLN A 11 0.45 -14.60 1.05
CA GLN A 11 0.27 -13.71 -0.11
C GLN A 11 -1.21 -13.33 -0.31
N ILE A 12 -2.12 -14.30 -0.24
CA ILE A 12 -3.56 -14.06 -0.40
C ILE A 12 -4.08 -13.21 0.76
N LEU A 13 -3.69 -13.54 1.99
CA LEU A 13 -4.08 -12.79 3.18
C LEU A 13 -3.58 -11.33 3.09
N TRP A 14 -2.34 -11.13 2.68
CA TRP A 14 -1.76 -9.81 2.46
C TRP A 14 -2.53 -9.01 1.39
N LEU A 15 -2.86 -9.64 0.25
CA LEU A 15 -3.65 -9.00 -0.81
C LEU A 15 -5.03 -8.57 -0.31
N LEU A 16 -5.73 -9.47 0.40
CA LEU A 16 -7.05 -9.18 0.96
C LEU A 16 -7.00 -8.04 1.99
N LEU A 17 -6.01 -8.06 2.88
CA LEU A 17 -5.80 -7.00 3.87
C LEU A 17 -5.52 -5.66 3.19
N SER A 18 -4.61 -5.63 2.22
CA SER A 18 -4.23 -4.40 1.53
C SER A 18 -5.40 -3.80 0.74
N LEU A 19 -6.19 -4.62 0.06
CA LEU A 19 -7.41 -4.19 -0.63
C LEU A 19 -8.48 -3.73 0.36
N SER A 20 -8.66 -4.46 1.47
CA SER A 20 -9.62 -4.08 2.51
C SER A 20 -9.28 -2.72 3.12
N ILE A 21 -8.00 -2.42 3.34
CA ILE A 21 -7.54 -1.11 3.81
C ILE A 21 -7.92 -0.02 2.80
N LEU A 22 -7.67 -0.22 1.51
CA LEU A 22 -8.04 0.76 0.48
C LEU A 22 -9.54 1.03 0.44
N VAL A 23 -10.36 -0.03 0.38
CA VAL A 23 -11.82 0.09 0.30
C VAL A 23 -12.37 0.80 1.54
N PHE A 24 -11.90 0.42 2.73
CA PHE A 24 -12.30 1.07 3.98
C PHE A 24 -11.91 2.55 3.98
N SER A 25 -10.70 2.87 3.55
CA SER A 25 -10.21 4.24 3.47
C SER A 25 -11.00 5.09 2.48
N ILE A 26 -11.30 4.58 1.28
CA ILE A 26 -12.15 5.28 0.31
C ILE A 26 -13.55 5.50 0.87
N TYR A 27 -14.17 4.47 1.45
CA TYR A 27 -15.49 4.59 2.07
C TYR A 27 -15.51 5.66 3.17
N ARG A 28 -14.53 5.66 4.08
CA ARG A 28 -14.42 6.69 5.11
C ARG A 28 -14.24 8.08 4.51
N LEU A 29 -13.41 8.22 3.48
CA LEU A 29 -13.19 9.50 2.82
C LEU A 29 -14.48 10.07 2.17
N THR A 30 -15.42 9.24 1.72
CA THR A 30 -16.72 9.70 1.21
C THR A 30 -17.66 10.28 2.27
N VAL A 31 -17.47 9.88 3.54
CA VAL A 31 -18.32 10.30 4.67
C VAL A 31 -17.73 11.50 5.41
N LEU A 32 -16.41 11.68 5.32
CA LEU A 32 -15.68 12.75 6.02
C LEU A 32 -15.78 14.08 5.25
N SER A 33 -16.38 15.09 5.88
CA SER A 33 -16.49 16.45 5.33
C SER A 33 -15.39 17.41 5.81
N GLU A 34 -14.71 17.11 6.91
CA GLU A 34 -13.69 18.00 7.50
C GLU A 34 -12.26 17.55 7.19
N MET A 35 -11.40 18.50 6.82
CA MET A 35 -9.98 18.26 6.46
C MET A 35 -9.17 17.59 7.57
N LYS A 36 -9.44 17.91 8.84
CA LYS A 36 -8.72 17.32 9.98
C LYS A 36 -8.84 15.79 10.01
N TYR A 37 -10.04 15.27 9.76
CA TYR A 37 -10.27 13.83 9.78
C TYR A 37 -9.68 13.14 8.54
N ILE A 38 -9.52 13.86 7.42
CA ILE A 38 -8.89 13.33 6.20
C ILE A 38 -7.40 13.06 6.43
N ILE A 39 -6.69 14.00 7.08
CA ILE A 39 -5.27 13.83 7.42
C ILE A 39 -5.08 12.67 8.40
N GLU A 40 -5.97 12.54 9.39
CA GLU A 40 -5.95 11.43 10.34
C GLU A 40 -6.20 10.08 9.65
N LEU A 41 -7.14 10.03 8.70
CA LEU A 41 -7.41 8.84 7.89
C LEU A 41 -6.20 8.42 7.06
N ILE A 42 -5.52 9.37 6.40
CA ILE A 42 -4.29 9.12 5.64
C ILE A 42 -3.18 8.59 6.55
N SER A 43 -3.06 9.15 7.75
CA SER A 43 -2.10 8.71 8.77
C SER A 43 -2.38 7.29 9.27
N VAL A 44 -3.65 6.94 9.50
CA VAL A 44 -4.05 5.58 9.89
C VAL A 44 -3.78 4.59 8.77
N MET A 45 -4.11 4.94 7.53
CA MET A 45 -3.90 4.08 6.38
C MET A 45 -2.42 3.82 6.10
N THR A 46 -1.58 4.86 6.14
CA THR A 46 -0.12 4.72 6.00
C THR A 46 0.42 3.78 7.06
N LEU A 47 0.01 3.93 8.33
CA LEU A 47 0.44 3.07 9.43
C LEU A 47 -0.02 1.61 9.25
N ALA A 48 -1.27 1.39 8.85
CA ALA A 48 -1.79 0.06 8.56
C ALA A 48 -1.00 -0.63 7.43
N MET A 49 -0.72 0.09 6.34
CA MET A 49 0.06 -0.43 5.21
C MET A 49 1.53 -0.67 5.59
N MET A 50 2.13 0.16 6.44
CA MET A 50 3.48 -0.05 6.98
C MET A 50 3.60 -1.36 7.76
N ILE A 51 2.63 -1.66 8.63
CA ILE A 51 2.62 -2.89 9.43
C ILE A 51 2.54 -4.12 8.51
N VAL A 52 1.66 -4.06 7.51
CA VAL A 52 1.39 -5.17 6.59
C VAL A 52 2.55 -5.39 5.58
N CYS A 53 3.40 -4.38 5.36
CA CYS A 53 4.50 -4.42 4.39
C CYS A 53 5.91 -4.40 5.01
N ALA A 54 6.07 -4.64 6.31
CA ALA A 54 7.39 -4.74 6.94
C ALA A 54 8.15 -6.01 6.50
N PRO A 55 9.47 -5.98 6.27
CA PRO A 55 10.41 -4.86 6.50
C PRO A 55 10.72 -3.99 5.27
N LEU A 56 10.24 -4.31 4.06
CA LEU A 56 10.47 -3.44 2.88
C LEU A 56 9.71 -2.10 2.96
N SER A 57 8.85 -1.93 3.97
CA SER A 57 8.09 -0.72 4.25
C SER A 57 8.95 0.54 4.38
N ILE A 58 10.23 0.43 4.76
CA ILE A 58 11.16 1.57 4.91
C ILE A 58 11.36 2.30 3.57
N VAL A 59 11.49 1.56 2.46
CA VAL A 59 11.68 2.16 1.12
C VAL A 59 10.40 2.87 0.68
N SER A 60 9.23 2.27 0.91
CA SER A 60 7.94 2.92 0.63
C SER A 60 7.68 4.11 1.53
N LEU A 61 8.21 4.15 2.75
CA LEU A 61 8.13 5.32 3.64
C LEU A 61 8.92 6.49 3.07
N ALA A 62 10.15 6.26 2.57
CA ALA A 62 10.94 7.29 1.91
C ALA A 62 10.25 7.84 0.65
N ILE A 63 9.66 6.97 -0.18
CA ILE A 63 8.89 7.37 -1.36
C ILE A 63 7.63 8.16 -0.96
N THR A 64 6.95 7.73 0.11
CA THR A 64 5.75 8.43 0.61
C THR A 64 6.11 9.82 1.12
N ALA A 65 7.21 9.97 1.86
CA ALA A 65 7.70 11.27 2.31
C ALA A 65 8.04 12.20 1.12
N LEU A 66 8.61 11.64 0.03
CA LEU A 66 8.85 12.40 -1.20
C LEU A 66 7.54 12.85 -1.85
N ILE A 67 6.49 12.02 -1.87
CA ILE A 67 5.17 12.40 -2.38
C ILE A 67 4.60 13.58 -1.59
N PHE A 68 4.66 13.55 -0.26
CA PHE A 68 4.21 14.67 0.58
C PHE A 68 4.99 15.96 0.30
N LEU A 69 6.31 15.86 0.13
CA LEU A 69 7.16 17.01 -0.20
C LEU A 69 6.85 17.58 -1.59
N LEU A 70 6.54 16.72 -2.57
CA LEU A 70 6.14 17.14 -3.91
C LEU A 70 4.74 17.76 -3.91
N ASP A 71 3.81 17.25 -3.10
CA ASP A 71 2.47 17.83 -2.93
C ASP A 71 2.59 19.26 -2.36
N ASP A 72 3.39 19.45 -1.30
CA ASP A 72 3.62 20.76 -0.70
C ASP A 72 4.27 21.76 -1.68
N LEU A 73 5.20 21.29 -2.53
CA LEU A 73 5.88 22.14 -3.52
C LEU A 73 5.04 22.46 -4.76
N CYS A 74 4.25 21.51 -5.28
CA CYS A 74 3.49 21.68 -6.53
C CYS A 74 2.07 22.24 -6.32
N PHE A 75 1.44 21.97 -5.17
CA PHE A 75 0.02 22.28 -4.93
C PHE A 75 -0.20 23.41 -3.92
N SER A 76 0.77 24.34 -3.79
CA SER A 76 0.65 25.59 -3.02
C SER A 76 -0.46 26.56 -3.49
N GLY A 77 -1.33 26.14 -4.42
CA GLY A 77 -2.52 26.84 -4.89
C GLY A 77 -3.80 26.08 -4.53
N GLU A 78 -4.71 26.79 -3.86
CA GLU A 78 -6.00 26.43 -3.25
C GLU A 78 -7.07 25.71 -4.12
N ILE A 79 -6.69 24.81 -5.03
CA ILE A 79 -7.64 24.25 -6.02
C ILE A 79 -7.81 22.73 -5.79
N ASN A 80 -8.93 22.37 -5.15
CA ASN A 80 -9.49 21.02 -4.99
C ASN A 80 -8.80 20.06 -4.00
N THR A 81 -8.72 20.49 -2.74
CA THR A 81 -8.30 19.73 -1.56
C THR A 81 -8.95 18.33 -1.42
N LEU A 82 -10.23 18.17 -1.77
CA LEU A 82 -10.94 16.89 -1.67
C LEU A 82 -10.52 15.89 -2.77
N THR A 83 -10.49 16.31 -4.04
CA THR A 83 -10.03 15.45 -5.15
C THR A 83 -8.56 15.08 -4.98
N ASN A 84 -7.74 16.01 -4.49
CA ASN A 84 -6.34 15.76 -4.18
C ASN A 84 -6.18 14.70 -3.08
N SER A 85 -7.09 14.66 -2.10
CA SER A 85 -7.08 13.66 -1.03
C SER A 85 -7.31 12.23 -1.52
N TYR A 86 -8.22 12.01 -2.48
CA TYR A 86 -8.42 10.68 -3.07
C TYR A 86 -7.19 10.22 -3.86
N ILE A 87 -6.60 11.13 -4.64
CA ILE A 87 -5.39 10.85 -5.43
C ILE A 87 -4.23 10.53 -4.50
N MET A 88 -4.01 11.34 -3.47
CA MET A 88 -2.97 11.12 -2.48
C MET A 88 -3.14 9.78 -1.76
N LEU A 89 -4.36 9.46 -1.33
CA LEU A 89 -4.68 8.19 -0.69
C LEU A 89 -4.36 7.01 -1.62
N PHE A 90 -4.77 7.08 -2.89
CA PHE A 90 -4.47 6.05 -3.87
C PHE A 90 -2.97 5.91 -4.15
N LEU A 91 -2.23 7.03 -4.26
CA LEU A 91 -0.78 7.02 -4.49
C LEU A 91 -0.04 6.39 -3.31
N ILE A 92 -0.39 6.76 -2.08
CA ILE A 92 0.16 6.16 -0.86
C ILE A 92 -0.14 4.67 -0.83
N TRP A 93 -1.39 4.27 -1.13
CA TRP A 93 -1.72 2.85 -1.20
C TRP A 93 -0.84 2.12 -2.21
N LEU A 94 -0.70 2.71 -3.41
CA LEU A 94 0.03 2.11 -4.53
C LEU A 94 1.51 1.93 -4.21
N THR A 95 2.16 2.88 -3.53
CA THR A 95 3.58 2.77 -3.17
C THR A 95 3.82 1.63 -2.18
N PHE A 96 2.98 1.52 -1.15
CA PHE A 96 3.07 0.41 -0.18
C PHE A 96 2.62 -0.92 -0.78
N PHE A 97 1.63 -0.92 -1.67
CA PHE A 97 1.20 -2.12 -2.38
C PHE A 97 2.32 -2.66 -3.27
N ALA A 98 2.98 -1.79 -4.03
CA ALA A 98 4.11 -2.17 -4.87
C ALA A 98 5.28 -2.71 -4.05
N SER A 99 5.62 -2.09 -2.92
CA SER A 99 6.70 -2.57 -2.04
C SER A 99 6.37 -3.92 -1.40
N GLY A 100 5.14 -4.10 -0.91
CA GLY A 100 4.67 -5.38 -0.38
C GLY A 100 4.56 -6.47 -1.45
N TYR A 101 4.21 -6.13 -2.68
CA TYR A 101 4.22 -7.07 -3.81
C TYR A 101 5.65 -7.59 -4.08
N ILE A 102 6.63 -6.69 -4.16
CA ILE A 102 8.04 -7.07 -4.34
C ILE A 102 8.50 -7.96 -3.18
N GLN A 103 8.11 -7.63 -1.94
CA GLN A 103 8.43 -8.43 -0.77
C GLN A 103 7.86 -9.86 -0.89
N TRP A 104 6.55 -9.99 -1.07
CA TRP A 104 5.87 -11.28 -0.98
C TRP A 104 6.02 -12.16 -2.23
N PHE A 105 6.14 -11.58 -3.42
CA PHE A 105 6.20 -12.32 -4.68
C PHE A 105 7.62 -12.47 -5.26
N ILE A 106 8.56 -11.59 -4.88
CA ILE A 106 9.93 -11.64 -5.39
C ILE A 106 10.92 -12.01 -4.29
N ALA A 107 10.94 -11.28 -3.16
CA ALA A 107 11.95 -11.48 -2.12
C ALA A 107 11.74 -12.77 -1.33
N VAL A 108 10.52 -12.99 -0.81
CA VAL A 108 10.18 -14.17 0.00
C VAL A 108 10.42 -15.49 -0.78
N PRO A 109 9.95 -15.66 -2.03
CA PRO A 109 10.19 -16.90 -2.77
C PRO A 109 11.67 -17.15 -3.08
N ARG A 110 12.47 -16.09 -3.30
CA ARG A 110 13.92 -16.18 -3.49
C ARG A 110 14.65 -16.63 -2.21
N LEU A 111 14.29 -16.07 -1.07
CA LEU A 111 14.85 -16.44 0.24
C LEU A 111 14.61 -17.92 0.57
N PHE A 112 13.42 -18.44 0.25
CA PHE A 112 13.07 -19.84 0.49
C PHE A 112 13.46 -20.80 -0.65
N LYS A 113 14.24 -20.34 -1.65
CA LYS A 113 14.67 -21.14 -2.82
C LYS A 113 13.54 -21.93 -3.47
N LEU A 114 12.34 -21.35 -3.56
CA LEU A 114 11.24 -21.99 -4.25
C LEU A 114 11.55 -21.99 -5.76
N PRO A 115 11.45 -23.14 -6.46
CA PRO A 115 11.67 -23.15 -7.90
C PRO A 115 10.69 -22.16 -8.56
N PRO A 116 11.14 -21.39 -9.57
CA PRO A 116 10.30 -20.44 -10.26
C PRO A 116 9.02 -21.14 -10.73
N ARG A 117 7.90 -20.45 -10.60
CA ARG A 117 6.57 -20.94 -10.98
C ARG A 117 6.59 -21.24 -12.48
N ARG A 118 7.03 -22.44 -12.86
CA ARG A 118 6.89 -22.92 -14.24
C ARG A 118 5.39 -22.95 -14.50
N LEU A 119 4.91 -21.98 -15.26
CA LEU A 119 3.64 -22.08 -15.95
C LEU A 119 3.71 -23.42 -16.69
N LYS A 120 2.90 -24.39 -16.27
CA LYS A 120 2.60 -25.52 -17.15
C LYS A 120 1.85 -24.90 -18.31
N THR A 121 2.56 -24.62 -19.39
CA THR A 121 1.93 -24.46 -20.69
C THR A 121 1.20 -25.77 -21.01
N PRO A 122 -0.02 -25.68 -21.54
CA PRO A 122 -0.84 -26.85 -21.86
C PRO A 122 -0.15 -27.80 -22.85
#